data_AF-A0A7J3QF55-F1
#
_entry.id   AF-A0A7J3QF55-F1
#
_cell.length_a   1.000
_cell.length_b   1.000
_cell.length_c   1.000
_cell.angle_alpha   90.00
_cell.angle_beta   90.00
_cell.angle_gamma   90.00
#
_symmetry.space_group_name_H-M   'P 1'
#
loop_
_entity.id
_entity.type
_entity.pdbx_description
1 polymer ?
#
loop_
_entity_poly.entity_id
_entity_poly.type
_entity_poly.pdbx_seq_one_letter_code
_entity_poly.pdbx_strand_id
1 'polypeptide(L)'
;SIDAVKARGFEKVFADAILDIPIKTFRSMLAFHKFKSLYPEIPMFMGIGNVTELIDADSVGVNAILTMFAQEIGVSVLLTVEKSVKAKGSTLECKVASQMASIAKIKNSPPKDIGLSLLILKDKRLYEDIYKDGVDEVIYAFDEDKPYTLDPMGIFKIGIDRENDYIEALYIGRKGKILIKGRSTKAIRYEIASKELVSQISHALYLGQELAKAEIALKLGKNYLQDVPLFKKPQFIKF
;
A
#
# COMPACT_ATOMS: atom_id res chain seq x y z
N SER A 1 39.76 -5.76 -19.02
CA SER A 1 39.94 -4.85 -17.88
C SER A 1 39.52 -3.44 -18.30
N ILE A 2 39.26 -2.55 -17.36
CA ILE A 2 38.96 -1.14 -17.65
C ILE A 2 40.10 -0.50 -18.46
N ASP A 3 41.35 -0.80 -18.11
CA ASP A 3 42.52 -0.25 -18.80
C ASP A 3 42.57 -0.67 -20.27
N ALA A 4 42.17 -1.91 -20.58
CA ALA A 4 42.08 -2.36 -21.97
C ALA A 4 40.97 -1.65 -22.76
N VAL A 5 39.87 -1.29 -22.10
CA VAL A 5 38.76 -0.54 -22.73
C VAL A 5 39.17 0.93 -22.93
N LYS A 6 39.80 1.56 -21.94
CA LYS A 6 40.33 2.92 -22.04
C LYS A 6 41.45 3.04 -23.08
N ALA A 7 42.35 2.06 -23.16
CA ALA A 7 43.40 2.00 -24.17
C ALA A 7 42.86 1.92 -25.61
N ARG A 8 41.60 1.49 -25.79
CA ARG A 8 40.90 1.51 -27.08
C ARG A 8 40.19 2.84 -27.37
N GLY A 9 40.40 3.87 -26.56
CA GLY A 9 39.85 5.22 -26.75
C GLY A 9 38.45 5.44 -26.17
N PHE A 10 37.89 4.48 -25.43
CA PHE A 10 36.60 4.65 -24.77
C PHE A 10 36.75 5.44 -23.47
N GLU A 11 36.32 6.71 -23.48
CA GLU A 11 36.43 7.62 -22.33
C GLU A 11 35.33 7.40 -21.28
N LYS A 12 34.10 7.07 -21.72
CA LYS A 12 32.94 6.84 -20.85
C LYS A 12 32.62 5.36 -20.81
N VAL A 13 32.76 4.76 -19.62
CA VAL A 13 32.55 3.33 -19.40
C VAL A 13 31.52 3.16 -18.30
N PHE A 14 30.53 2.30 -18.54
CA PHE A 14 29.63 1.79 -17.51
C PHE A 14 30.02 0.36 -17.20
N ALA A 15 30.12 0.04 -15.91
CA ALA A 15 30.31 -1.33 -15.48
C ALA A 15 28.94 -2.03 -15.43
N ASP A 16 28.79 -3.11 -16.19
CA ASP A 16 27.61 -3.97 -16.12
C ASP A 16 28.05 -5.33 -15.57
N ALA A 17 27.99 -5.44 -14.24
CA ALA A 17 28.23 -6.70 -13.57
C ALA A 17 26.92 -7.48 -13.50
N ILE A 18 27.01 -8.81 -13.54
CA ILE A 18 25.83 -9.65 -13.49
C ILE A 18 25.48 -9.91 -12.03
N LEU A 19 24.32 -9.42 -11.59
CA LEU A 19 23.71 -9.89 -10.35
C LEU A 19 23.23 -11.32 -10.60
N ASP A 20 24.00 -12.27 -10.07
CA ASP A 20 23.69 -13.68 -10.17
C ASP A 20 22.38 -14.02 -9.44
N ILE A 21 21.81 -15.17 -9.77
CA ILE A 21 20.54 -15.68 -9.26
C ILE A 21 20.53 -15.83 -7.71
N PRO A 22 19.34 -15.97 -7.06
CA PRO A 22 19.23 -16.27 -5.63
C PRO A 22 20.19 -17.37 -5.15
N ILE A 23 20.65 -17.33 -3.89
CA ILE A 23 21.70 -18.18 -3.28
C ILE A 23 23.13 -17.77 -3.66
N LYS A 24 23.34 -17.25 -4.87
CA LYS A 24 24.62 -16.64 -5.29
C LYS A 24 24.62 -15.12 -5.18
N THR A 25 23.46 -14.51 -4.94
CA THR A 25 23.26 -13.06 -4.86
C THR A 25 24.23 -12.36 -3.90
N PHE A 26 24.51 -12.93 -2.72
CA PHE A 26 25.47 -12.31 -1.81
C PHE A 26 26.90 -12.29 -2.37
N ARG A 27 27.34 -13.38 -3.01
CA ARG A 27 28.67 -13.47 -3.64
C ARG A 27 28.80 -12.52 -4.83
N SER A 28 27.77 -12.41 -5.66
CA SER A 28 27.76 -11.43 -6.73
C SER A 28 27.75 -10.02 -6.16
N MET A 29 26.94 -9.70 -5.13
CA MET A 29 27.00 -8.39 -4.45
C MET A 29 28.38 -8.05 -3.88
N LEU A 30 29.13 -9.02 -3.35
CA LEU A 30 30.52 -8.80 -2.94
C LEU A 30 31.43 -8.40 -4.13
N ALA A 31 31.22 -8.99 -5.30
CA ALA A 31 31.94 -8.60 -6.51
C ALA A 31 31.61 -7.17 -6.94
N PHE A 32 30.33 -6.78 -6.86
CA PHE A 32 29.90 -5.40 -7.10
C PHE A 32 30.57 -4.43 -6.11
N HIS A 33 30.54 -4.75 -4.81
CA HIS A 33 31.16 -3.94 -3.77
C HIS A 33 32.68 -3.81 -3.98
N LYS A 34 33.37 -4.93 -4.27
CA LYS A 34 34.80 -4.93 -4.57
C LYS A 34 35.13 -4.08 -5.79
N PHE A 35 34.36 -4.23 -6.87
CA PHE A 35 34.56 -3.41 -8.07
C PHE A 35 34.36 -1.93 -7.77
N LYS A 36 33.28 -1.57 -7.07
CA LYS A 36 32.98 -0.17 -6.77
C LYS A 36 33.99 0.46 -5.82
N SER A 37 34.58 -0.33 -4.92
CA SER A 37 35.68 0.11 -4.06
C SER A 37 36.97 0.39 -4.85
N LEU A 38 37.27 -0.42 -5.87
CA LEU A 38 38.44 -0.24 -6.73
C LEU A 38 38.25 0.89 -7.76
N TYR A 39 37.03 1.11 -8.23
CA TYR A 39 36.70 2.08 -9.26
C TYR A 39 35.48 2.94 -8.87
N PRO A 40 35.62 3.84 -7.87
CA PRO A 40 34.50 4.62 -7.34
C PRO A 40 33.81 5.52 -8.37
N GLU A 41 34.58 6.06 -9.32
CA GLU A 41 34.09 6.99 -10.35
C GLU A 41 33.34 6.31 -11.49
N ILE A 42 33.46 4.98 -11.63
CA ILE A 42 32.81 4.27 -12.74
C ILE A 42 31.35 3.99 -12.38
N PRO A 43 30.37 4.50 -13.14
CA PRO A 43 28.97 4.21 -12.91
C PRO A 43 28.68 2.74 -13.21
N MET A 44 27.72 2.17 -12.48
CA MET A 44 27.43 0.74 -12.52
C MET A 44 25.95 0.47 -12.74
N PHE A 45 25.66 -0.51 -13.60
CA PHE A 45 24.36 -1.12 -13.75
C PHE A 45 24.20 -2.30 -12.79
N MET A 46 23.00 -2.50 -12.28
CA MET A 46 22.60 -3.74 -11.61
C MET A 46 21.24 -4.19 -12.11
N GLY A 47 21.21 -5.32 -12.82
CA GLY A 47 19.98 -6.01 -13.17
C GLY A 47 19.40 -6.78 -11.99
N ILE A 48 18.40 -6.20 -11.31
CA ILE A 48 17.74 -6.86 -10.16
C ILE A 48 16.67 -7.86 -10.58
N GLY A 49 16.26 -7.82 -11.86
CA GLY A 49 15.30 -8.75 -12.44
C GLY A 49 15.71 -10.22 -12.25
N ASN A 50 17.00 -10.56 -12.33
CA ASN A 50 17.48 -11.93 -12.10
C ASN A 50 17.17 -12.46 -10.68
N VAL A 51 16.88 -11.59 -9.72
CA VAL A 51 16.55 -11.94 -8.33
C VAL A 51 15.05 -11.78 -8.08
N THR A 52 14.47 -10.62 -8.41
CA THR A 52 13.02 -10.37 -8.20
C THR A 52 12.15 -11.36 -8.99
N GLU A 53 12.54 -11.73 -10.21
CA GLU A 53 11.81 -12.71 -11.02
C GLU A 53 11.92 -14.14 -10.47
N LEU A 54 13.03 -14.45 -9.77
CA LEU A 54 13.37 -15.80 -9.32
C LEU A 54 13.15 -16.03 -7.79
N ILE A 55 12.43 -15.13 -7.09
CA ILE A 55 12.00 -15.29 -5.69
C ILE A 55 10.47 -15.26 -5.58
N ASP A 56 9.89 -16.16 -4.79
CA ASP A 56 8.45 -16.21 -4.53
C ASP A 56 8.05 -15.36 -3.30
N ALA A 57 8.13 -14.04 -3.44
CA ALA A 57 7.69 -13.05 -2.44
C ALA A 57 7.10 -11.80 -3.14
N ASP A 58 6.38 -10.94 -2.39
CA ASP A 58 5.84 -9.69 -2.96
C ASP A 58 7.01 -8.85 -3.53
N SER A 59 6.96 -8.58 -4.85
CA SER A 59 7.96 -7.82 -5.62
C SER A 59 8.35 -6.54 -4.91
N VAL A 60 7.34 -5.92 -4.32
CA VAL A 60 7.41 -4.70 -3.59
C VAL A 60 8.44 -4.73 -2.45
N GLY A 61 8.51 -5.82 -1.67
CA GLY A 61 9.51 -5.98 -0.60
C GLY A 61 10.90 -6.36 -1.13
N VAL A 62 10.95 -7.19 -2.18
CA VAL A 62 12.21 -7.65 -2.80
C VAL A 62 12.91 -6.51 -3.53
N ASN A 63 12.17 -5.77 -4.33
CA ASN A 63 12.63 -4.56 -5.01
C ASN A 63 13.05 -3.51 -3.99
N ALA A 64 12.30 -3.34 -2.89
CA ALA A 64 12.72 -2.44 -1.82
C ALA A 64 14.11 -2.82 -1.28
N ILE A 65 14.33 -4.06 -0.85
CA ILE A 65 15.61 -4.45 -0.23
C ILE A 65 16.78 -4.47 -1.22
N LEU A 66 16.58 -4.96 -2.46
CA LEU A 66 17.63 -4.96 -3.48
C LEU A 66 18.03 -3.53 -3.87
N THR A 67 17.06 -2.61 -3.89
CA THR A 67 17.35 -1.20 -4.13
C THR A 67 18.18 -0.59 -3.00
N MET A 68 17.96 -0.99 -1.74
CA MET A 68 18.79 -0.55 -0.61
C MET A 68 20.23 -1.06 -0.75
N PHE A 69 20.42 -2.34 -1.05
CA PHE A 69 21.75 -2.90 -1.25
C PHE A 69 22.48 -2.26 -2.42
N ALA A 70 21.78 -2.04 -3.54
CA ALA A 70 22.35 -1.36 -4.69
C ALA A 70 22.80 0.07 -4.34
N GLN A 71 21.98 0.81 -3.58
CA GLN A 71 22.33 2.15 -3.11
C GLN A 71 23.54 2.13 -2.17
N GLU A 72 23.61 1.17 -1.24
CA GLU A 72 24.72 0.98 -0.30
C GLU A 72 26.03 0.72 -1.05
N ILE A 73 25.98 -0.20 -2.02
CA ILE A 73 27.11 -0.54 -2.89
C ILE A 73 27.54 0.67 -3.74
N GLY A 74 26.62 1.55 -4.11
CA GLY A 74 26.89 2.71 -4.97
C GLY A 74 26.57 2.46 -6.46
N VAL A 75 25.67 1.52 -6.74
CA VAL A 75 25.11 1.29 -8.08
C VAL A 75 24.41 2.55 -8.57
N SER A 76 24.61 2.89 -9.84
CA SER A 76 24.10 4.14 -10.43
C SER A 76 22.74 3.93 -11.11
N VAL A 77 22.51 2.76 -11.69
CA VAL A 77 21.29 2.47 -12.43
C VAL A 77 20.81 1.05 -12.12
N LEU A 78 19.56 0.95 -11.68
CA LEU A 78 18.86 -0.33 -11.56
C LEU A 78 18.16 -0.66 -12.86
N LEU A 79 18.42 -1.84 -13.39
CA LEU A 79 17.70 -2.39 -14.52
C LEU A 79 16.64 -3.36 -13.98
N THR A 80 15.38 -3.03 -14.23
CA THR A 80 14.24 -3.88 -13.92
C THR A 80 13.38 -4.04 -15.16
N VAL A 81 12.71 -5.17 -15.25
CA VAL A 81 11.71 -5.46 -16.27
C VAL A 81 10.41 -5.83 -15.56
N GLU A 82 9.29 -5.70 -16.26
CA GLU A 82 7.96 -6.10 -15.78
C GLU A 82 7.45 -7.27 -16.63
N LYS A 83 8.30 -8.30 -16.84
CA LYS A 83 7.98 -9.40 -17.75
C LYS A 83 6.95 -10.36 -17.15
N SER A 84 7.05 -10.62 -15.84
CA SER A 84 6.08 -11.45 -15.13
C SER A 84 5.00 -10.64 -14.40
N VAL A 85 3.87 -11.30 -14.10
CA VAL A 85 2.72 -10.70 -13.41
C VAL A 85 3.10 -10.20 -12.01
N LYS A 86 3.96 -10.92 -11.27
CA LYS A 86 4.44 -10.48 -9.95
C LYS A 86 5.38 -9.28 -10.02
N ALA A 87 6.13 -9.13 -11.11
CA ALA A 87 7.02 -8.01 -11.33
C ALA A 87 6.31 -6.80 -11.97
N LYS A 88 5.00 -6.89 -12.28
CA LYS A 88 4.23 -5.76 -12.80
C LYS A 88 4.17 -4.64 -11.77
N GLY A 89 4.51 -3.43 -12.16
CA GLY A 89 4.72 -2.31 -11.26
C GLY A 89 6.15 -2.23 -10.70
N SER A 90 7.05 -3.18 -10.98
CA SER A 90 8.44 -3.13 -10.49
C SER A 90 9.15 -1.85 -10.88
N THR A 91 8.83 -1.22 -12.01
CA THR A 91 9.39 0.09 -12.37
C THR A 91 8.96 1.15 -11.38
N LEU A 92 7.67 1.21 -11.04
CA LEU A 92 7.13 2.13 -10.03
C LEU A 92 7.66 1.80 -8.64
N GLU A 93 7.72 0.53 -8.28
CA GLU A 93 8.25 0.05 -7.01
C GLU A 93 9.72 0.40 -6.85
N CYS A 94 10.56 0.15 -7.85
CA CYS A 94 11.98 0.51 -7.87
C CYS A 94 12.17 2.02 -7.91
N LYS A 95 11.27 2.77 -8.56
CA LYS A 95 11.29 4.23 -8.53
C LYS A 95 11.02 4.76 -7.12
N VAL A 96 9.96 4.25 -6.48
CA VAL A 96 9.62 4.58 -5.08
C VAL A 96 10.73 4.12 -4.14
N ALA A 97 11.26 2.91 -4.31
CA ALA A 97 12.35 2.34 -3.52
C ALA A 97 13.67 3.07 -3.74
N SER A 98 13.96 3.58 -4.94
CA SER A 98 15.22 4.29 -5.22
C SER A 98 15.17 5.71 -4.69
N GLN A 99 14.02 6.40 -4.78
CA GLN A 99 13.80 7.64 -4.05
C GLN A 99 13.91 7.39 -2.54
N MET A 100 13.32 6.30 -2.05
CA MET A 100 13.41 5.87 -0.65
C MET A 100 14.88 5.66 -0.25
N ALA A 101 15.64 4.86 -0.98
CA ALA A 101 17.06 4.59 -0.71
C ALA A 101 17.93 5.86 -0.81
N SER A 102 17.69 6.71 -1.81
CA SER A 102 18.47 7.94 -2.01
C SER A 102 18.24 8.93 -0.88
N ILE A 103 16.98 9.13 -0.51
CA ILE A 103 16.60 9.97 0.64
C ILE A 103 17.21 9.38 1.92
N ALA A 104 17.11 8.06 2.12
CA ALA A 104 17.70 7.36 3.26
C ALA A 104 19.22 7.57 3.32
N LYS A 105 19.94 7.47 2.20
CA LYS A 105 21.39 7.70 2.11
C LYS A 105 21.78 9.14 2.42
N ILE A 106 21.16 10.10 1.73
CA ILE A 106 21.46 11.54 1.89
C ILE A 106 21.25 11.94 3.34
N LYS A 107 20.23 11.36 3.98
CA LYS A 107 19.91 11.59 5.38
C LYS A 107 20.68 10.68 6.35
N ASN A 108 21.47 9.73 5.85
CA ASN A 108 22.15 8.69 6.61
C ASN A 108 21.22 7.98 7.63
N SER A 109 20.08 7.49 7.15
CA SER A 109 18.98 6.94 7.97
C SER A 109 18.39 5.65 7.38
N PRO A 110 17.70 4.79 8.17
CA PRO A 110 17.00 3.62 7.62
C PRO A 110 15.89 3.97 6.60
N PRO A 111 15.61 3.11 5.61
CA PRO A 111 14.63 3.33 4.54
C PRO A 111 13.21 2.94 4.99
N LYS A 112 12.80 3.50 6.12
CA LYS A 112 11.51 3.25 6.74
C LYS A 112 10.88 4.59 7.09
N ASP A 113 9.58 4.72 6.82
CA ASP A 113 8.78 5.89 7.18
C ASP A 113 9.25 7.21 6.57
N ILE A 114 9.83 7.15 5.37
CA ILE A 114 10.38 8.34 4.67
C ILE A 114 9.44 8.95 3.62
N GLY A 115 8.13 8.79 3.80
CA GLY A 115 7.09 9.37 2.93
C GLY A 115 6.81 8.60 1.64
N LEU A 116 7.44 7.43 1.48
CA LEU A 116 7.30 6.52 0.36
C LEU A 116 6.94 5.15 0.94
N SER A 117 5.94 4.50 0.36
CA SER A 117 5.46 3.21 0.85
C SER A 117 5.21 2.27 -0.31
N LEU A 118 5.28 0.99 0.02
CA LEU A 118 5.23 -0.13 -0.87
C LEU A 118 4.19 -1.16 -0.33
N LEU A 119 3.40 -0.79 0.69
CA LEU A 119 2.28 -1.60 1.19
C LEU A 119 0.99 -1.21 0.43
N ILE A 120 0.51 -2.07 -0.48
CA ILE A 120 -0.44 -1.65 -1.54
C ILE A 120 -1.90 -2.09 -1.32
N LEU A 121 -2.21 -3.36 -1.11
CA LEU A 121 -3.60 -3.84 -1.29
C LEU A 121 -4.06 -4.85 -0.26
N LYS A 122 -3.32 -4.88 0.81
CA LYS A 122 -3.25 -6.09 1.54
C LYS A 122 -2.97 -5.71 2.97
N ASP A 123 -3.66 -6.37 3.88
CA ASP A 123 -2.84 -7.04 4.88
C ASP A 123 -2.08 -8.16 4.18
N LYS A 124 -1.00 -7.94 3.45
CA LYS A 124 -0.37 -9.03 2.66
C LYS A 124 -1.28 -10.07 1.82
N ARG A 125 -2.69 -10.10 1.79
CA ARG A 125 -3.71 -10.94 1.00
C ARG A 125 -5.20 -10.41 0.75
N LEU A 126 -6.02 -10.95 -0.24
CA LEU A 126 -7.50 -10.71 -0.60
C LEU A 126 -8.30 -11.84 -1.44
N TYR A 127 -9.67 -11.82 -1.62
CA TYR A 127 -10.64 -12.82 -2.30
C TYR A 127 -11.77 -12.22 -3.26
N GLU A 128 -12.41 -12.98 -4.19
CA GLU A 128 -13.31 -12.52 -5.35
C GLU A 128 -14.84 -12.92 -5.40
N ASP A 129 -15.60 -12.34 -6.37
CA ASP A 129 -17.09 -12.24 -6.60
C ASP A 129 -17.94 -13.53 -6.65
N ILE A 130 -19.14 -13.48 -6.05
CA ILE A 130 -19.94 -14.66 -5.65
C ILE A 130 -21.12 -14.97 -6.60
N TYR A 131 -21.60 -14.04 -7.45
CA TYR A 131 -22.85 -14.19 -8.22
C TYR A 131 -22.70 -13.76 -9.69
N LYS A 132 -23.00 -14.64 -10.67
CA LYS A 132 -22.85 -14.39 -12.12
C LYS A 132 -24.05 -14.76 -13.01
N ASP A 133 -24.84 -15.78 -12.64
CA ASP A 133 -25.98 -16.28 -13.42
C ASP A 133 -27.27 -16.31 -12.60
N GLY A 134 -28.42 -16.34 -13.27
CA GLY A 134 -29.72 -16.41 -12.60
C GLY A 134 -30.16 -15.09 -11.95
N VAL A 135 -29.63 -13.97 -12.42
CA VAL A 135 -30.11 -12.63 -12.05
C VAL A 135 -30.98 -12.09 -13.18
N ASP A 136 -32.17 -11.59 -12.83
CA ASP A 136 -33.14 -11.08 -13.80
C ASP A 136 -32.77 -9.69 -14.33
N GLU A 137 -32.03 -8.91 -13.55
CA GLU A 137 -31.66 -7.53 -13.86
C GLU A 137 -30.29 -7.18 -13.30
N VAL A 138 -29.51 -6.39 -14.05
CA VAL A 138 -28.23 -5.83 -13.61
C VAL A 138 -28.31 -4.31 -13.63
N ILE A 139 -28.15 -3.71 -12.45
CA ILE A 139 -28.16 -2.25 -12.28
C ILE A 139 -26.72 -1.78 -12.04
N TYR A 140 -26.22 -0.92 -12.92
CA TYR A 140 -24.91 -0.27 -12.75
C TYR A 140 -25.08 1.02 -11.96
N ALA A 141 -24.46 1.07 -10.78
CA ALA A 141 -24.41 2.28 -9.96
C ALA A 141 -23.23 3.15 -10.38
N PHE A 142 -23.46 4.46 -10.50
CA PHE A 142 -22.44 5.47 -10.72
C PHE A 142 -22.43 6.45 -9.55
N ASP A 143 -21.26 7.06 -9.30
CA ASP A 143 -21.12 8.09 -8.28
C ASP A 143 -21.88 9.35 -8.72
N GLU A 144 -22.97 9.64 -8.01
CA GLU A 144 -23.76 10.87 -8.19
C GLU A 144 -23.89 11.57 -6.84
N ASP A 145 -23.70 12.89 -6.84
CA ASP A 145 -23.95 13.74 -5.67
C ASP A 145 -25.46 13.86 -5.45
N LYS A 146 -26.02 12.88 -4.73
CA LYS A 146 -27.43 12.91 -4.35
C LYS A 146 -27.64 13.85 -3.15
N PRO A 147 -28.69 14.70 -3.17
CA PRO A 147 -28.97 15.58 -2.05
C PRO A 147 -29.22 14.78 -0.77
N TYR A 148 -28.44 15.07 0.26
CA TYR A 148 -28.57 14.44 1.57
C TYR A 148 -29.90 14.82 2.20
N THR A 149 -30.78 13.85 2.37
CA THR A 149 -32.07 14.04 3.03
C THR A 149 -31.94 13.64 4.49
N LEU A 150 -32.29 14.54 5.40
CA LEU A 150 -32.28 14.24 6.83
C LEU A 150 -33.38 13.24 7.15
N ASP A 151 -33.01 12.20 7.92
CA ASP A 151 -33.98 11.23 8.40
C ASP A 151 -34.91 11.87 9.46
N PRO A 152 -36.23 11.78 9.28
CA PRO A 152 -37.20 12.33 10.23
C PRO A 152 -37.04 11.83 11.66
N MET A 153 -36.48 10.63 11.87
CA MET A 153 -36.27 10.08 13.20
C MET A 153 -35.12 10.76 13.91
N GLY A 154 -34.08 11.21 13.22
CA GLY A 154 -32.92 11.84 13.85
C GLY A 154 -31.62 11.53 13.12
N ILE A 155 -30.51 11.90 13.76
CA ILE A 155 -29.17 11.72 13.21
C ILE A 155 -28.36 10.75 14.06
N PHE A 156 -27.34 10.17 13.44
CA PHE A 156 -26.33 9.35 14.12
C PHE A 156 -24.97 10.01 14.07
N LYS A 157 -24.26 9.91 15.18
CA LYS A 157 -22.82 10.13 15.24
C LYS A 157 -22.15 8.81 15.58
N ILE A 158 -21.22 8.38 14.72
CA ILE A 158 -20.48 7.14 14.92
C ILE A 158 -19.12 7.44 15.55
N GLY A 159 -18.79 6.65 16.56
CA GLY A 159 -17.52 6.69 17.27
C GLY A 159 -16.98 5.29 17.53
N ILE A 160 -15.76 5.26 18.05
CA ILE A 160 -15.13 4.04 18.55
C ILE A 160 -14.57 4.33 19.95
N ASP A 161 -14.95 3.50 20.92
CA ASP A 161 -14.44 3.45 22.29
C ASP A 161 -13.38 2.34 22.34
N ARG A 162 -12.10 2.72 22.27
CA ARG A 162 -10.99 1.77 22.19
C ARG A 162 -10.68 1.08 23.52
N GLU A 163 -10.98 1.73 24.65
CA GLU A 163 -10.72 1.15 25.98
C GLU A 163 -11.61 -0.06 26.21
N ASN A 164 -12.88 0.05 25.80
CA ASN A 164 -13.85 -1.01 25.97
C ASN A 164 -14.03 -1.85 24.69
N ASP A 165 -13.38 -1.48 23.58
CA ASP A 165 -13.48 -2.08 22.25
C ASP A 165 -14.95 -2.14 21.78
N TYR A 166 -15.61 -0.98 21.87
CA TYR A 166 -16.96 -0.74 21.40
C TYR A 166 -16.98 0.20 20.21
N ILE A 167 -17.87 -0.09 19.27
CA ILE A 167 -18.38 0.90 18.34
C ILE A 167 -19.52 1.63 19.08
N GLU A 168 -19.55 2.95 18.98
CA GLU A 168 -20.56 3.81 19.58
C GLU A 168 -21.44 4.42 18.50
N ALA A 169 -22.75 4.31 18.66
CA ALA A 169 -23.73 4.97 17.82
C ALA A 169 -24.60 5.87 18.71
N LEU A 170 -24.33 7.17 18.68
CA LEU A 170 -25.15 8.16 19.37
C LEU A 170 -26.28 8.60 18.45
N TYR A 171 -27.48 8.17 18.78
CA TYR A 171 -28.71 8.68 18.18
C TYR A 171 -29.15 9.97 18.88
N ILE A 172 -29.53 10.97 18.10
CA ILE A 172 -30.14 12.22 18.57
C ILE A 172 -31.36 12.49 17.69
N GLY A 173 -32.55 12.42 18.26
CA GLY A 173 -33.76 12.61 17.48
C GLY A 173 -35.05 12.56 18.29
N ARG A 174 -36.14 12.15 17.63
CA ARG A 174 -37.50 12.11 18.20
C ARG A 174 -37.62 11.27 19.45
N LYS A 175 -36.86 10.17 19.55
CA LYS A 175 -36.83 9.29 20.73
C LYS A 175 -35.80 9.74 21.79
N GLY A 176 -35.34 10.99 21.71
CA GLY A 176 -34.37 11.58 22.62
C GLY A 176 -32.92 11.29 22.20
N LYS A 177 -32.03 11.23 23.20
CA LYS A 177 -30.62 10.87 23.01
C LYS A 177 -30.40 9.45 23.51
N ILE A 178 -29.96 8.57 22.62
CA ILE A 178 -29.74 7.15 22.93
C ILE A 178 -28.34 6.80 22.45
N LEU A 179 -27.49 6.33 23.36
CA LEU A 179 -26.18 5.81 23.02
C LEU A 179 -26.25 4.28 22.96
N ILE A 180 -25.95 3.73 21.80
CA ILE A 180 -25.85 2.29 21.59
C ILE A 180 -24.36 1.94 21.49
N LYS A 181 -23.91 1.02 22.33
CA LYS A 181 -22.54 0.50 22.31
C LYS A 181 -22.55 -0.98 21.94
N GLY A 182 -21.60 -1.43 21.13
CA GLY A 182 -21.46 -2.85 20.80
C GLY A 182 -20.13 -3.21 20.15
N ARG A 183 -19.72 -4.47 20.25
CA ARG A 183 -18.43 -4.97 19.72
C ARG A 183 -18.44 -5.32 18.23
N SER A 184 -19.60 -5.24 17.58
CA SER A 184 -19.73 -5.55 16.16
C SER A 184 -20.79 -4.69 15.50
N THR A 185 -20.62 -4.42 14.20
CA THR A 185 -21.62 -3.76 13.37
C THR A 185 -22.96 -4.48 13.46
N LYS A 186 -22.92 -5.82 13.53
CA LYS A 186 -24.11 -6.67 13.62
C LYS A 186 -24.95 -6.38 14.87
N ALA A 187 -24.34 -6.22 16.04
CA ALA A 187 -25.10 -5.98 17.28
C ALA A 187 -25.78 -4.61 17.28
N ILE A 188 -25.05 -3.58 16.87
CA ILE A 188 -25.55 -2.19 16.86
C ILE A 188 -26.68 -2.01 15.86
N ARG A 189 -26.54 -2.55 14.65
CA ARG A 189 -27.61 -2.41 13.63
C ARG A 189 -28.94 -3.06 14.08
N TYR A 190 -28.91 -4.12 14.89
CA TYR A 190 -30.14 -4.74 15.41
C TYR A 190 -30.81 -3.89 16.50
N GLU A 191 -30.04 -3.27 17.40
CA GLU A 191 -30.61 -2.34 18.40
C GLU A 191 -31.21 -1.10 17.74
N ILE A 192 -30.56 -0.57 16.70
CA ILE A 192 -31.07 0.57 15.93
C ILE A 192 -32.40 0.23 15.24
N ALA A 193 -32.47 -0.96 14.63
CA ALA A 193 -33.67 -1.44 13.95
C ALA A 193 -34.82 -1.73 14.93
N SER A 194 -34.55 -2.47 16.02
CA SER A 194 -35.58 -2.87 17.00
C SER A 194 -36.19 -1.69 17.76
N LYS A 195 -35.41 -0.61 17.95
CA LYS A 195 -35.88 0.63 18.55
C LYS A 195 -36.46 1.61 17.52
N GLU A 196 -36.49 1.25 16.24
CA GLU A 196 -36.98 2.07 15.12
C GLU A 196 -36.37 3.49 15.14
N LEU A 197 -35.04 3.57 15.26
CA LEU A 197 -34.33 4.85 15.39
C LEU A 197 -33.97 5.48 14.03
N VAL A 198 -34.25 4.78 12.93
CA VAL A 198 -34.01 5.19 11.55
C VAL A 198 -35.27 4.89 10.74
N SER A 199 -35.68 5.81 9.86
CA SER A 199 -36.88 5.66 9.03
C SER A 199 -36.60 5.69 7.53
N GLN A 200 -35.42 6.16 7.10
CA GLN A 200 -35.02 6.17 5.70
C GLN A 200 -34.03 5.04 5.38
N ILE A 201 -34.30 4.30 4.30
CA ILE A 201 -33.44 3.20 3.84
C ILE A 201 -32.04 3.71 3.48
N SER A 202 -31.93 4.86 2.79
CA SER A 202 -30.66 5.49 2.44
C SER A 202 -29.80 5.78 3.68
N HIS A 203 -30.41 6.32 4.73
CA HIS A 203 -29.73 6.58 6.00
C HIS A 203 -29.30 5.28 6.69
N ALA A 204 -30.12 4.23 6.65
CA ALA A 204 -29.76 2.92 7.18
C ALA A 204 -28.58 2.25 6.43
N LEU A 205 -28.51 2.40 5.10
CA LEU A 205 -27.41 1.88 4.28
C LEU A 205 -26.09 2.63 4.56
N TYR A 206 -26.14 3.96 4.60
CA TYR A 206 -25.00 4.79 4.97
C TYR A 206 -24.49 4.44 6.38
N LEU A 207 -25.41 4.27 7.34
CA LEU A 207 -25.08 3.88 8.69
C LEU A 207 -24.38 2.51 8.73
N GLY A 208 -24.82 1.55 7.91
CA GLY A 208 -24.16 0.26 7.75
C GLY A 208 -22.73 0.37 7.22
N GLN A 209 -22.49 1.24 6.23
CA GLN A 209 -21.16 1.50 5.69
C GLN A 209 -20.23 2.10 6.74
N GLU A 210 -20.69 3.11 7.48
CA GLU A 210 -19.89 3.78 8.50
C GLU A 210 -19.60 2.88 9.70
N LEU A 211 -20.58 2.07 10.14
CA LEU A 211 -20.35 1.06 11.18
C LEU A 211 -19.35 -0.03 10.73
N ALA A 212 -19.46 -0.52 9.49
CA ALA A 212 -18.51 -1.51 8.95
C ALA A 212 -17.10 -0.93 8.81
N LYS A 213 -16.97 0.33 8.38
CA LYS A 213 -15.69 1.04 8.33
C LYS A 213 -15.10 1.23 9.73
N ALA A 214 -15.92 1.58 10.73
CA ALA A 214 -15.50 1.66 12.12
C ALA A 214 -15.02 0.31 12.67
N GLU A 215 -15.68 -0.80 12.28
CA GLU A 215 -15.27 -2.16 12.65
C GLU A 215 -13.95 -2.59 11.99
N ILE A 216 -13.76 -2.34 10.69
CA ILE A 216 -12.48 -2.62 10.00
C ILE A 216 -11.36 -1.74 10.60
N ALA A 217 -11.65 -0.48 10.95
CA ALA A 217 -10.69 0.40 11.59
C ALA A 217 -10.27 -0.11 12.97
N LEU A 218 -11.20 -0.62 13.80
CA LEU A 218 -10.87 -1.29 15.07
C LEU A 218 -10.00 -2.55 14.82
N LYS A 219 -10.35 -3.41 13.85
CA LYS A 219 -9.61 -4.67 13.54
C LYS A 219 -8.20 -4.46 13.00
N LEU A 220 -8.01 -3.47 12.13
CA LEU A 220 -6.72 -3.17 11.50
C LEU A 220 -5.90 -2.13 12.28
N GLY A 221 -6.40 -1.68 13.44
CA GLY A 221 -5.75 -0.65 14.26
C GLY A 221 -5.66 0.73 13.59
N LYS A 222 -6.58 1.06 12.69
CA LYS A 222 -6.59 2.33 11.93
C LYS A 222 -7.42 3.40 12.65
N ASN A 223 -7.17 4.67 12.34
CA ASN A 223 -8.04 5.75 12.77
C ASN A 223 -9.37 5.68 12.02
N TYR A 224 -10.45 5.98 12.73
CA TYR A 224 -11.77 6.16 12.16
C TYR A 224 -12.17 7.62 12.29
N LEU A 225 -12.60 8.20 11.17
CA LEU A 225 -13.31 9.47 11.12
C LEU A 225 -14.44 9.28 10.11
N GLN A 226 -15.65 9.65 10.52
CA GLN A 226 -16.83 9.55 9.67
C GLN A 226 -16.60 10.31 8.36
N ASP A 227 -17.06 9.75 7.24
CA ASP A 227 -16.92 10.29 5.87
C ASP A 227 -15.49 10.38 5.30
N VAL A 228 -14.45 9.98 6.05
CA VAL A 228 -13.07 9.96 5.55
C VAL A 228 -12.67 8.57 5.03
N PRO A 229 -11.95 8.46 3.89
CA PRO A 229 -11.46 7.18 3.38
C PRO A 229 -10.47 6.48 4.32
N LEU A 230 -10.57 5.15 4.39
CA LEU A 230 -9.72 4.34 5.27
C LEU A 230 -8.32 4.02 4.68
N PHE A 231 -8.14 4.06 3.35
CA PHE A 231 -6.89 3.71 2.63
C PHE A 231 -6.49 4.74 1.56
N LYS A 232 -5.19 4.81 1.18
CA LYS A 232 -4.61 5.75 0.20
C LYS A 232 -3.53 5.07 -0.68
N LYS A 233 -3.39 5.45 -1.97
CA LYS A 233 -2.40 4.89 -2.93
C LYS A 233 -0.96 5.35 -2.66
N PRO A 234 0.08 4.53 -2.97
CA PRO A 234 1.47 4.99 -2.94
C PRO A 234 1.71 6.10 -3.96
N GLN A 235 2.44 7.12 -3.53
CA GLN A 235 2.83 8.24 -4.39
C GLN A 235 4.35 8.36 -4.37
N PHE A 236 4.92 8.86 -5.46
CA PHE A 236 6.33 9.20 -5.58
C PHE A 236 6.47 10.70 -5.75
N ILE A 237 7.65 11.23 -5.41
CA ILE A 237 7.92 12.66 -5.53
C ILE A 237 8.08 12.99 -7.02
N LYS A 238 7.23 13.89 -7.52
CA LYS A 238 7.36 14.49 -8.84
C LYS A 238 8.32 15.68 -8.72
N PHE A 239 9.32 15.71 -9.59
CA PHE A 239 10.24 16.84 -9.75
C PHE A 239 9.83 17.61 -11.01
#